data_AF-A0A4V3FST7-F1
#
_entry.id   AF-A0A4V3FST7-F1
#
_cell.length_a   1.000
_cell.length_b   1.000
_cell.length_c   1.000
_cell.angle_alpha   90.00
_cell.angle_beta   90.00
_cell.angle_gamma   90.00
#
_symmetry.space_group_name_H-M   'P 1'
#
loop_
_entity.id
_entity.type
_entity.pdbx_description
1 polymer ?
#
loop_
_entity_poly.entity_id
_entity_poly.type
_entity_poly.pdbx_seq_one_letter_code
_entity_poly.pdbx_strand_id
1 'polypeptide(L)'
;MTEKTPGRGKAGRSTWQPPSTPGLSDLTKRTYTRGSYTFRTVPITGTLSKITVFGEAALEAAPEDQKRMLDYLLTGAEQVEDYAMGVCYDVVAFILALDGRLEVSTLRARNGQNWLSYFDFDSGTRWRGEPIPRASAVGFKRIREGHTEYFHAAVAVGGTMVRGVNATGITFGWPDEADLNERVGPDNPEIQVWYLPSS
;
A
#
# COMPACT_ATOMS: atom_id res chain seq x y z
N MET A 1 -27.09 -48.39 15.84
CA MET A 1 -26.01 -47.72 15.08
C MET A 1 -26.57 -46.38 14.63
N THR A 2 -26.10 -45.30 15.23
CA THR A 2 -26.45 -43.93 14.84
C THR A 2 -25.20 -43.09 14.99
N GLU A 3 -24.67 -42.65 13.86
CA GLU A 3 -23.48 -41.81 13.75
C GLU A 3 -23.72 -40.44 14.39
N LYS A 4 -22.74 -39.98 15.19
CA LYS A 4 -22.68 -38.60 15.69
C LYS A 4 -21.80 -37.78 14.73
N THR A 5 -22.42 -36.87 13.99
CA THR A 5 -21.72 -35.80 13.25
C THR A 5 -21.18 -34.75 14.24
N PRO A 6 -19.92 -34.32 14.15
CA PRO A 6 -19.42 -33.22 14.98
C PRO A 6 -19.91 -31.87 14.45
N GLY A 7 -20.43 -31.05 15.38
CA GLY A 7 -20.97 -29.72 15.11
C GLY A 7 -19.89 -28.73 14.65
N ARG A 8 -20.22 -28.01 13.58
CA ARG A 8 -19.49 -26.86 13.05
C ARG A 8 -19.51 -25.73 14.10
N GLY A 9 -18.36 -25.40 14.68
CA GLY A 9 -18.21 -24.25 15.56
C GLY A 9 -18.53 -22.95 14.82
N LYS A 10 -19.48 -22.17 15.35
CA LYS A 10 -19.76 -20.81 14.89
C LYS A 10 -18.59 -19.91 15.31
N ALA A 11 -17.83 -19.42 14.33
CA ALA A 11 -16.88 -18.33 14.56
C ALA A 11 -17.66 -17.10 15.06
N GLY A 12 -17.26 -16.56 16.21
CA GLY A 12 -17.86 -15.37 16.80
C GLY A 12 -17.69 -14.16 15.87
N ARG A 13 -18.78 -13.46 15.59
CA ARG A 13 -18.76 -12.14 14.97
C ARG A 13 -18.08 -11.17 15.95
N SER A 14 -16.90 -10.67 15.58
CA SER A 14 -16.31 -9.48 16.19
C SER A 14 -17.23 -8.29 15.90
N THR A 15 -17.85 -7.72 16.94
CA THR A 15 -18.60 -6.46 16.86
C THR A 15 -17.61 -5.31 16.93
N TRP A 16 -16.97 -5.03 15.79
CA TRP A 16 -16.11 -3.87 15.61
C TRP A 16 -16.97 -2.60 15.41
N GLN A 17 -16.62 -1.53 16.13
CA GLN A 17 -17.08 -0.17 15.87
C GLN A 17 -15.84 0.73 15.74
N PRO A 18 -15.76 1.57 14.70
CA PRO A 18 -14.63 2.48 14.54
C PRO A 18 -14.67 3.59 15.61
N PRO A 19 -13.52 3.99 16.17
CA PRO A 19 -13.45 5.18 17.02
C PRO A 19 -13.71 6.44 16.21
N SER A 20 -14.40 7.41 16.81
CA SER A 20 -14.70 8.71 16.22
C SER A 20 -13.43 9.54 16.01
N THR A 21 -13.34 10.19 14.84
CA THR A 21 -12.25 11.10 14.48
C THR A 21 -12.14 12.26 15.49
N PRO A 22 -11.00 12.48 16.16
CA PRO A 22 -10.81 13.65 17.00
C PRO A 22 -10.72 14.93 16.15
N GLY A 23 -11.25 16.03 16.67
CA GLY A 23 -11.09 17.35 16.05
C GLY A 23 -9.62 17.79 16.00
N LEU A 24 -9.27 18.55 14.96
CA LEU A 24 -7.91 19.02 14.62
C LEU A 24 -7.14 19.76 15.75
N SER A 25 -7.81 20.22 16.81
CA SER A 25 -7.19 20.98 17.90
C SER A 25 -6.51 20.14 18.99
N ASP A 26 -6.59 18.81 18.92
CA ASP A 26 -6.25 17.92 20.04
C ASP A 26 -4.94 17.11 19.87
N LEU A 27 -4.12 17.50 18.90
CA LEU A 27 -2.99 16.72 18.38
C LEU A 27 -1.66 16.84 19.15
N THR A 28 -1.61 17.53 20.30
CA THR A 28 -0.33 17.85 20.96
C THR A 28 0.19 16.84 21.97
N LYS A 29 -0.49 15.71 22.20
CA LYS A 29 0.01 14.49 22.88
C LYS A 29 -1.18 13.55 23.11
N ARG A 30 -1.47 12.63 22.19
CA ARG A 30 -2.48 11.59 22.45
C ARG A 30 -2.00 10.25 21.93
N THR A 31 -1.66 9.38 22.85
CA THR A 31 -1.47 7.96 22.55
C THR A 31 -2.75 7.43 21.86
N TYR A 32 -2.63 6.88 20.65
CA TYR A 32 -3.75 6.32 19.91
C TYR A 32 -3.72 4.80 19.97
N THR A 33 -4.88 4.17 20.11
CA THR A 33 -4.97 2.71 20.08
C THR A 33 -5.81 2.26 18.88
N ARG A 34 -5.23 1.44 17.99
CA ARG A 34 -5.94 0.77 16.88
C ARG A 34 -5.79 -0.73 17.05
N GLY A 35 -6.88 -1.45 17.30
CA GLY A 35 -6.79 -2.88 17.61
C GLY A 35 -5.90 -3.13 18.83
N SER A 36 -4.85 -3.94 18.68
CA SER A 36 -3.86 -4.24 19.73
C SER A 36 -2.68 -3.26 19.79
N TYR A 37 -2.64 -2.22 18.95
CA TYR A 37 -1.48 -1.35 18.82
C TYR A 37 -1.69 -0.04 19.56
N THR A 38 -0.64 0.39 20.27
CA THR A 38 -0.60 1.67 20.95
C THR A 38 0.47 2.53 20.29
N PHE A 39 0.02 3.56 19.60
CA PHE A 39 0.84 4.53 18.86
C PHE A 39 1.09 5.77 19.70
N ARG A 40 2.33 6.28 19.72
CA ARG A 40 2.60 7.65 20.18
C ARG A 40 2.43 8.60 19.00
N THR A 41 1.60 9.62 19.17
CA THR A 41 1.45 10.68 18.16
C THR A 41 2.60 11.67 18.25
N VAL A 42 3.26 11.90 17.13
CA VAL A 42 4.25 12.95 16.91
C VAL A 42 3.57 14.13 16.23
N PRO A 43 3.86 15.39 16.61
CA PRO A 43 3.37 16.54 15.86
C PRO A 43 3.92 16.51 14.44
N ILE A 44 3.02 16.63 13.44
CA ILE A 44 3.39 16.75 12.04
C ILE A 44 4.13 18.08 11.85
N THR A 45 5.45 18.03 11.70
CA THR A 45 6.24 19.18 11.25
C THR A 45 6.39 19.11 9.73
N GLY A 46 5.50 19.78 8.99
CA GLY A 46 5.69 20.03 7.56
C GLY A 46 4.41 19.97 6.73
N THR A 47 4.16 21.04 5.97
CA THR A 47 2.96 21.28 5.15
C THR A 47 2.90 20.43 3.87
N LEU A 48 3.83 19.50 3.65
CA LEU A 48 4.00 18.74 2.40
C LEU A 48 3.89 17.22 2.55
N SER A 49 3.85 16.70 3.78
CA SER A 49 3.79 15.25 4.01
C SER A 49 2.42 14.73 3.62
N LYS A 50 2.41 13.74 2.72
CA LYS A 50 1.24 12.93 2.35
C LYS A 50 1.01 11.79 3.34
N ILE A 51 1.69 11.81 4.47
CA ILE A 51 1.59 10.82 5.55
C ILE A 51 0.65 11.39 6.62
N THR A 52 -0.28 10.58 7.12
CA THR A 52 -1.17 10.97 8.22
C THR A 52 -0.45 10.85 9.56
N VAL A 53 -1.09 11.30 10.64
CA VAL A 53 -0.59 11.06 12.01
C VAL A 53 -0.41 9.55 12.28
N PHE A 54 -1.28 8.69 11.74
CA PHE A 54 -1.13 7.23 11.89
C PHE A 54 0.00 6.69 11.04
N GLY A 55 0.21 7.22 9.83
CA GLY A 55 1.36 6.86 9.01
C GLY A 55 2.69 7.24 9.67
N GLU A 56 2.78 8.43 10.26
CA GLU A 56 3.98 8.86 10.98
C GLU A 56 4.24 7.95 12.19
N ALA A 57 3.21 7.64 12.97
CA ALA A 57 3.35 6.73 14.10
C ALA A 57 3.70 5.29 13.66
N ALA A 58 3.22 4.85 12.49
CA ALA A 58 3.59 3.57 11.90
C ALA A 58 5.09 3.54 11.54
N LEU A 59 5.60 4.62 10.94
CA LEU A 59 7.01 4.74 10.53
C LEU A 59 7.97 4.91 11.71
N GLU A 60 7.49 5.34 12.88
CA GLU A 60 8.29 5.42 14.11
C GLU A 60 8.16 4.17 15.00
N ALA A 61 7.28 3.23 14.66
CA ALA A 61 7.11 1.99 15.40
C ALA A 61 8.35 1.10 15.29
N ALA A 62 8.47 0.11 16.19
CA ALA A 62 9.53 -0.87 16.12
C ALA A 62 9.47 -1.66 14.80
N PRO A 63 10.61 -2.16 14.27
CA PRO A 63 10.64 -2.89 12.98
C PRO A 63 9.64 -4.05 12.89
N GLU A 64 9.39 -4.76 13.99
CA GLU A 64 8.43 -5.87 14.05
C GLU A 64 6.98 -5.39 13.91
N ASP A 65 6.67 -4.19 14.39
CA ASP A 65 5.36 -3.57 14.25
C ASP A 65 5.17 -2.98 12.84
N GLN A 66 6.22 -2.40 12.26
CA GLN A 66 6.23 -1.96 10.87
C GLN A 66 5.97 -3.12 9.91
N LYS A 67 6.65 -4.25 10.10
CA LYS A 67 6.44 -5.48 9.32
C LYS A 67 5.02 -6.00 9.47
N ARG A 68 4.46 -5.99 10.68
CA ARG A 68 3.08 -6.44 10.93
C ARG A 68 2.05 -5.52 10.26
N MET A 69 2.29 -4.22 10.30
CA MET A 69 1.47 -3.21 9.62
C MET A 69 1.51 -3.39 8.11
N LEU A 70 2.71 -3.56 7.54
CA LEU A 70 2.91 -3.86 6.14
C LEU A 70 2.11 -5.09 5.73
N ASP A 71 2.17 -6.16 6.52
CA ASP A 71 1.40 -7.37 6.23
C ASP A 71 -0.11 -7.11 6.19
N TYR A 72 -0.66 -6.39 7.17
CA TYR A 72 -2.09 -6.05 7.18
C TYR A 72 -2.51 -5.16 6.02
N LEU A 73 -1.68 -4.19 5.64
CA LEU A 73 -1.94 -3.34 4.48
C LEU A 73 -1.95 -4.17 3.19
N LEU A 74 -0.97 -5.07 3.02
CA LEU A 74 -0.87 -5.91 1.83
C LEU A 74 -1.92 -7.02 1.77
N THR A 75 -2.49 -7.46 2.90
CA THR A 75 -3.65 -8.38 2.90
C THR A 75 -4.99 -7.65 2.78
N GLY A 76 -5.00 -6.30 2.73
CA GLY A 76 -6.23 -5.51 2.74
C GLY A 76 -6.99 -5.56 4.06
N ALA A 77 -6.35 -6.00 5.14
CA ALA A 77 -6.94 -5.98 6.49
C ALA A 77 -6.99 -4.55 7.06
N GLU A 78 -6.19 -3.65 6.49
CA GLU A 78 -6.12 -2.23 6.84
C GLU A 78 -6.26 -1.35 5.59
N GLN A 79 -6.88 -0.18 5.76
CA GLN A 79 -7.05 0.82 4.71
C GLN A 79 -5.82 1.72 4.66
N VAL A 80 -5.18 1.85 3.50
CA VAL A 80 -3.95 2.64 3.37
C VAL A 80 -4.18 4.14 3.49
N GLU A 81 -5.37 4.61 3.16
CA GLU A 81 -5.76 6.02 3.23
C GLU A 81 -5.71 6.56 4.67
N ASP A 82 -5.81 5.67 5.66
CA ASP A 82 -5.63 6.04 7.06
C ASP A 82 -4.18 6.39 7.40
N TYR A 83 -3.21 5.97 6.58
CA TYR A 83 -1.77 6.11 6.83
C TYR A 83 -1.08 7.05 5.82
N ALA A 84 -1.47 6.95 4.55
CA ALA A 84 -0.93 7.76 3.47
C ALA A 84 -2.07 8.35 2.63
N MET A 85 -2.16 9.67 2.64
CA MET A 85 -3.07 10.47 1.84
C MET A 85 -2.34 11.01 0.62
N GLY A 86 -2.60 10.49 -0.58
CA GLY A 86 -1.90 10.99 -1.77
C GLY A 86 -2.37 10.32 -3.06
N VAL A 87 -1.54 10.42 -4.09
CA VAL A 87 -1.75 9.64 -5.31
C VAL A 87 -1.09 8.27 -5.18
N CYS A 88 -1.26 7.42 -6.18
CA CYS A 88 -0.73 6.06 -6.20
C CYS A 88 0.77 5.96 -5.87
N TYR A 89 1.59 6.90 -6.37
CA TYR A 89 3.02 6.94 -6.07
C TYR A 89 3.35 7.20 -4.60
N ASP A 90 2.58 8.06 -3.91
CA ASP A 90 2.78 8.36 -2.49
C ASP A 90 2.52 7.13 -1.63
N VAL A 91 1.48 6.36 -1.97
CA VAL A 91 1.12 5.12 -1.28
C VAL A 91 2.18 4.05 -1.49
N VAL A 92 2.67 3.89 -2.71
CA VAL A 92 3.79 2.97 -2.99
C VAL A 92 5.02 3.35 -2.17
N ALA A 93 5.36 4.64 -2.12
CA ALA A 93 6.49 5.13 -1.33
C ALA A 93 6.31 4.82 0.16
N PHE A 94 5.11 5.05 0.72
CA PHE A 94 4.82 4.73 2.12
C PHE A 94 5.02 3.23 2.42
N ILE A 95 4.55 2.36 1.53
CA ILE A 95 4.73 0.91 1.68
C ILE A 95 6.21 0.52 1.62
N LEU A 96 6.99 1.09 0.70
CA LEU A 96 8.43 0.85 0.63
C LEU A 96 9.17 1.35 1.88
N ALA A 97 8.68 2.42 2.51
CA ALA A 97 9.27 2.94 3.76
C ALA A 97 8.98 2.02 4.94
N LEU A 98 7.76 1.49 5.06
CA LEU A 98 7.44 0.45 6.06
C LEU A 98 8.24 -0.83 5.88
N ASP A 99 8.56 -1.16 4.63
CA ASP A 99 9.40 -2.31 4.28
C ASP A 99 10.91 -2.03 4.43
N GLY A 100 11.28 -0.82 4.85
CA GLY A 100 12.68 -0.41 5.07
C GLY A 100 13.50 -0.17 3.80
N ARG A 101 12.87 -0.19 2.61
CA ARG A 101 13.52 0.06 1.31
C ARG A 101 13.53 1.52 0.88
N LEU A 102 12.77 2.37 1.57
CA LEU A 102 12.77 3.81 1.36
C LEU A 102 13.08 4.52 2.69
N GLU A 103 14.02 5.45 2.66
CA GLU A 103 14.31 6.27 3.83
C GLU A 103 13.12 7.19 4.15
N VAL A 104 12.71 7.23 5.41
CA VAL A 104 11.58 8.06 5.88
C VAL A 104 11.78 9.54 5.57
N SER A 105 13.02 10.04 5.60
CA SER A 105 13.32 11.43 5.23
C SER A 105 13.01 11.71 3.76
N THR A 106 13.27 10.74 2.87
CA THR A 106 12.94 10.83 1.45
C THR A 106 11.44 10.80 1.22
N LEU A 107 10.72 9.92 1.95
CA LEU A 107 9.26 9.89 1.94
C LEU A 107 8.64 11.25 2.31
N ARG A 108 9.16 11.90 3.35
CA ARG A 108 8.68 13.21 3.81
C ARG A 108 9.02 14.37 2.87
N ALA A 109 10.07 14.22 2.06
CA ALA A 109 10.57 15.28 1.16
C ALA A 109 9.93 15.28 -0.24
N ARG A 110 9.21 14.22 -0.62
CA ARG A 110 8.67 14.03 -1.97
C ARG A 110 7.17 13.77 -1.92
N ASN A 111 6.50 14.12 -3.01
CA ASN A 111 5.09 13.80 -3.19
C ASN A 111 4.68 13.74 -4.67
N GLY A 112 3.57 13.06 -4.95
CA GLY A 112 2.92 13.10 -6.24
C GLY A 112 3.79 12.62 -7.40
N GLN A 113 3.82 13.39 -8.49
CA GLN A 113 4.61 13.04 -9.68
C GLN A 113 6.13 13.15 -9.46
N ASN A 114 6.59 13.79 -8.38
CA ASN A 114 8.02 13.88 -8.04
C ASN A 114 8.63 12.51 -7.66
N TRP A 115 7.79 11.49 -7.51
CA TRP A 115 8.20 10.09 -7.32
C TRP A 115 8.66 9.41 -8.60
N LEU A 116 8.21 9.85 -9.78
CA LEU A 116 8.51 9.18 -11.04
C LEU A 116 10.01 9.11 -11.32
N SER A 117 10.73 10.21 -11.10
CA SER A 117 12.18 10.25 -11.24
C SER A 117 12.93 9.50 -10.15
N TYR A 118 12.27 9.18 -9.03
CA TYR A 118 12.87 8.42 -7.93
C TYR A 118 12.71 6.92 -8.13
N PHE A 119 11.51 6.46 -8.49
CA PHE A 119 11.27 5.03 -8.69
C PHE A 119 12.03 4.50 -9.91
N ASP A 120 12.21 5.31 -10.95
CA ASP A 120 12.93 4.92 -12.16
C ASP A 120 12.54 3.49 -12.60
N PHE A 121 11.24 3.25 -12.80
CA PHE A 121 10.70 1.92 -13.06
C PHE A 121 11.33 1.23 -14.28
N ASP A 122 11.88 2.00 -15.23
CA ASP A 122 12.60 1.47 -16.39
C ASP A 122 13.94 0.79 -16.02
N SER A 123 14.51 1.10 -14.85
CA SER A 123 15.65 0.37 -14.26
C SER A 123 15.26 -0.98 -13.65
N GLY A 124 13.95 -1.21 -13.47
CA GLY A 124 13.39 -2.42 -12.89
C GLY A 124 13.29 -3.58 -13.88
N THR A 125 12.42 -4.54 -13.53
CA THR A 125 12.11 -5.67 -14.39
C THR A 125 10.79 -5.44 -15.10
N ARG A 126 10.78 -5.55 -16.43
CA ARG A 126 9.53 -5.59 -17.20
C ARG A 126 8.82 -6.91 -16.91
N TRP A 127 7.58 -6.81 -16.45
CA TRP A 127 6.73 -7.96 -16.18
C TRP A 127 6.29 -8.66 -17.47
N ARG A 128 6.35 -9.97 -17.50
CA ARG A 128 5.99 -10.84 -18.65
C ARG A 128 5.06 -11.99 -18.25
N GLY A 129 4.35 -11.86 -17.14
CA GLY A 129 3.37 -12.86 -16.66
C GLY A 129 3.88 -13.70 -15.48
N GLU A 130 5.15 -13.55 -15.13
CA GLU A 130 5.76 -14.23 -13.99
C GLU A 130 5.26 -13.71 -12.63
N PRO A 131 5.37 -14.50 -11.55
CA PRO A 131 5.10 -14.03 -10.19
C PRO A 131 6.02 -12.86 -9.80
N ILE A 132 5.42 -11.78 -9.29
CA ILE A 132 6.12 -10.62 -8.73
C ILE A 132 6.29 -10.83 -7.21
N PRO A 133 7.48 -10.54 -6.64
CA PRO A 133 7.70 -10.59 -5.20
C PRO A 133 6.76 -9.66 -4.44
N ARG A 134 6.27 -10.11 -3.28
CA ARG A 134 5.42 -9.32 -2.38
C ARG A 134 6.12 -8.01 -1.99
N ALA A 135 5.33 -6.97 -1.77
CA ALA A 135 5.77 -5.60 -1.49
C ALA A 135 6.51 -4.90 -2.65
N SER A 136 6.73 -5.52 -3.82
CA SER A 136 7.38 -4.84 -4.95
C SER A 136 6.58 -3.61 -5.40
N ALA A 137 7.29 -2.53 -5.72
CA ALA A 137 6.68 -1.37 -6.36
C ALA A 137 6.43 -1.70 -7.83
N VAL A 138 5.20 -1.48 -8.30
CA VAL A 138 4.77 -1.79 -9.67
C VAL A 138 4.35 -0.51 -10.38
N GLY A 139 4.97 -0.22 -11.52
CA GLY A 139 4.65 0.92 -12.38
C GLY A 139 3.91 0.48 -13.64
N PHE A 140 2.88 1.24 -14.02
CA PHE A 140 2.14 1.04 -15.27
C PHE A 140 2.52 2.12 -16.27
N LYS A 141 3.12 1.69 -17.38
CA LYS A 141 3.58 2.55 -18.47
C LYS A 141 2.62 2.44 -19.63
N ARG A 142 2.04 3.56 -20.07
CA ARG A 142 1.22 3.61 -21.28
C ARG A 142 2.13 3.74 -22.49
N ILE A 143 1.85 2.96 -23.53
CA ILE A 143 2.55 2.97 -24.81
C ILE A 143 1.63 3.56 -25.87
N ARG A 144 2.01 4.71 -26.42
CA ARG A 144 1.36 5.35 -27.58
C ARG A 144 2.40 5.69 -28.61
N GLU A 145 1.97 5.88 -29.85
CA GLU A 145 2.85 6.31 -30.94
C GLU A 145 3.57 7.61 -30.56
N GLY A 146 4.89 7.56 -30.44
CA GLY A 146 5.74 8.71 -30.08
C GLY A 146 5.66 9.17 -28.62
N HIS A 147 4.88 8.52 -27.74
CA HIS A 147 4.77 8.92 -26.34
C HIS A 147 4.63 7.72 -25.40
N THR A 148 5.54 7.60 -24.43
CA THR A 148 5.45 6.59 -23.37
C THR A 148 5.59 7.26 -22.01
N GLU A 149 4.62 7.02 -21.11
CA GLU A 149 4.60 7.65 -19.78
C GLU A 149 4.12 6.67 -18.71
N TYR A 150 4.66 6.79 -17.50
CA TYR A 150 4.11 6.14 -16.32
C TYR A 150 2.91 6.94 -15.82
N PHE A 151 1.74 6.29 -15.77
CA PHE A 151 0.49 6.95 -15.40
C PHE A 151 -0.11 6.41 -14.10
N HIS A 152 0.37 5.26 -13.61
CA HIS A 152 -0.12 4.64 -12.39
C HIS A 152 0.97 3.84 -11.69
N ALA A 153 0.79 3.63 -10.39
CA ALA A 153 1.59 2.69 -9.62
C ALA A 153 0.74 1.88 -8.63
N ALA A 154 1.24 0.72 -8.25
CA ALA A 154 0.62 -0.19 -7.30
C ALA A 154 1.71 -0.93 -6.51
N VAL A 155 1.28 -1.72 -5.53
CA VAL A 155 2.16 -2.63 -4.80
C VAL A 155 1.76 -4.07 -5.09
N ALA A 156 2.73 -4.92 -5.38
CA ALA A 156 2.49 -6.36 -5.51
C ALA A 156 2.21 -6.97 -4.14
N VAL A 157 1.13 -7.76 -4.01
CA VAL A 157 0.85 -8.50 -2.77
C VAL A 157 1.50 -9.89 -2.77
N GLY A 158 2.06 -10.29 -3.93
CA GLY A 158 2.68 -11.58 -4.22
C GLY A 158 1.99 -12.26 -5.41
N GLY A 159 2.73 -13.04 -6.20
CA GLY A 159 2.16 -13.66 -7.40
C GLY A 159 1.90 -12.61 -8.49
N THR A 160 0.74 -12.65 -9.14
CA THR A 160 0.33 -11.65 -10.15
C THR A 160 -0.65 -10.62 -9.61
N MET A 161 -0.87 -10.62 -8.29
CA MET A 161 -1.83 -9.77 -7.62
C MET A 161 -1.21 -8.44 -7.19
N VAL A 162 -1.94 -7.35 -7.40
CA VAL A 162 -1.54 -6.00 -6.99
C VAL A 162 -2.66 -5.28 -6.24
N ARG A 163 -2.27 -4.36 -5.35
CA ARG A 163 -3.16 -3.37 -4.72
C ARG A 163 -2.71 -1.97 -5.07
N GLY A 164 -3.64 -1.09 -5.33
CA GLY A 164 -3.36 0.32 -5.60
C GLY A 164 -4.51 1.20 -5.19
N VAL A 165 -4.21 2.44 -4.83
CA VAL A 165 -5.22 3.49 -4.65
C VAL A 165 -5.59 4.10 -5.99
N ASN A 166 -6.69 4.85 -6.05
CA ASN A 166 -7.22 5.49 -7.26
C ASN A 166 -7.54 4.46 -8.35
N ALA A 167 -8.77 3.94 -8.34
CA ALA A 167 -9.22 2.95 -9.30
C ALA A 167 -9.00 3.45 -10.75
N THR A 168 -8.21 2.70 -11.53
CA THR A 168 -7.80 3.05 -12.89
C THR A 168 -8.36 2.08 -13.95
N GLY A 169 -9.30 1.22 -13.55
CA GLY A 169 -9.69 0.06 -14.35
C GLY A 169 -8.63 -1.06 -14.32
N ILE A 170 -7.41 -0.79 -13.87
CA ILE A 170 -6.40 -1.82 -13.63
C ILE A 170 -6.45 -2.27 -12.17
N THR A 171 -6.57 -1.30 -11.26
CA THR A 171 -6.76 -1.53 -9.82
C THR A 171 -8.17 -1.11 -9.40
N PHE A 172 -8.67 -1.68 -8.31
CA PHE A 172 -10.04 -1.46 -7.81
C PHE A 172 -10.10 -0.50 -6.60
N GLY A 173 -8.96 0.00 -6.14
CA GLY A 173 -8.82 0.66 -4.84
C GLY A 173 -8.08 -0.24 -3.85
N TRP A 174 -7.71 0.30 -2.68
CA TRP A 174 -6.89 -0.44 -1.73
C TRP A 174 -7.49 -1.76 -1.20
N PRO A 175 -8.80 -1.85 -0.86
CA PRO A 175 -9.34 -3.05 -0.21
C PRO A 175 -9.42 -4.28 -1.13
N ASP A 176 -9.37 -4.08 -2.44
CA ASP A 176 -9.53 -5.14 -3.44
C ASP A 176 -8.27 -5.36 -4.27
N GLU A 177 -7.87 -6.61 -4.43
CA GLU A 177 -6.72 -7.00 -5.25
C GLU A 177 -7.13 -7.10 -6.72
N ALA A 178 -6.18 -6.80 -7.60
CA ALA A 178 -6.34 -7.00 -9.03
C ALA A 178 -5.29 -7.98 -9.55
N ASP A 179 -5.72 -8.96 -10.34
CA ASP A 179 -4.81 -9.86 -11.06
C ASP A 179 -4.32 -9.20 -12.35
N LEU A 180 -3.00 -8.99 -12.46
CA LEU A 180 -2.39 -8.40 -13.64
C LEU A 180 -2.61 -9.24 -14.91
N ASN A 181 -2.73 -10.56 -14.79
CA ASN A 181 -3.00 -11.43 -15.94
C ASN A 181 -4.37 -11.16 -16.55
N GLU A 182 -5.37 -10.91 -15.70
CA GLU A 182 -6.74 -10.64 -16.13
C GLU A 182 -6.94 -9.18 -16.58
N ARG A 183 -6.29 -8.23 -15.88
CA ARG A 183 -6.54 -6.79 -16.08
C ARG A 183 -5.69 -6.16 -17.16
N VAL A 184 -4.49 -6.69 -17.39
CA VAL A 184 -3.54 -6.12 -18.37
C VAL A 184 -3.16 -7.19 -19.37
N GLY A 185 -2.67 -8.34 -18.90
CA GLY A 185 -2.04 -9.37 -19.71
C GLY A 185 -0.57 -9.02 -20.04
N PRO A 186 0.34 -10.00 -20.08
CA PRO A 186 1.77 -9.75 -20.24
C PRO A 186 2.18 -9.17 -21.60
N ASP A 187 1.38 -9.46 -22.64
CA ASP A 187 1.62 -9.04 -24.02
C ASP A 187 0.74 -7.85 -24.45
N ASN A 188 0.23 -7.08 -23.49
CA ASN A 188 -0.61 -5.94 -23.77
C ASN A 188 0.16 -4.89 -24.61
N PRO A 189 -0.34 -4.50 -25.79
CA PRO A 189 0.38 -3.57 -26.67
C PRO A 189 0.30 -2.11 -26.19
N GLU A 190 -0.68 -1.76 -25.36
CA GLU A 190 -0.95 -0.39 -24.91
C GLU A 190 -0.40 -0.09 -23.52
N ILE A 191 -0.19 -1.11 -22.68
CA ILE A 191 0.24 -0.97 -21.30
C ILE A 191 1.36 -1.96 -21.00
N GLN A 192 2.51 -1.44 -20.59
CA GLN A 192 3.60 -2.25 -20.05
C GLN A 192 3.63 -2.12 -18.53
N VAL A 193 3.91 -3.24 -17.87
CA VAL A 193 4.08 -3.28 -16.42
C VAL A 193 5.55 -3.49 -16.10
N TRP A 194 6.06 -2.70 -15.17
CA TRP A 194 7.43 -2.78 -14.67
C TRP A 194 7.38 -2.88 -13.15
N TYR A 195 8.32 -3.59 -12.55
CA TYR A 195 8.40 -3.70 -11.11
C TYR A 195 9.82 -3.57 -10.58
N LEU A 196 9.93 -3.00 -9.39
CA LEU A 196 11.15 -2.93 -8.60
C LEU A 196 11.08 -4.05 -7.56
N PRO A 197 11.85 -5.14 -7.71
CA PRO A 197 11.75 -6.30 -6.83
C PRO A 197 12.04 -5.92 -5.38
N SER A 198 11.35 -6.58 -4.44
CA SER A 198 11.84 -6.66 -3.06
C SER A 198 13.08 -7.57 -3.03
N SER A 199 14.16 -7.08 -2.41
CA SER A 199 15.40 -7.82 -2.15
C SER A 199 15.16 -9.06 -1.28
#